data_AF-A0A9P3IJ34-F1
#
_entry.id   AF-A0A9P3IJ34-F1
#
_cell.length_a   1.000
_cell.length_b   1.000
_cell.length_c   1.000
_cell.angle_alpha   90.00
_cell.angle_beta   90.00
_cell.angle_gamma   90.00
#
_symmetry.space_group_name_H-M   'P 1'
#
loop_
_entity.id
_entity.type
_entity.pdbx_description
1 polymer ?
#
loop_
_entity_poly.entity_id
_entity_poly.type
_entity_poly.pdbx_seq_one_letter_code
_entity_poly.pdbx_strand_id
1 'polypeptide(L)'
;MPVLWMLLSLVVTTLIAGVAWQQRVVYFASQEGIVVADLLRAQAHTAEQSKSSFVASMSHELRKPIVGIMGLLDALTDMGLSATQVEDVRAARASAHNTVHLVNRVLDLSKLEARKMGLTCVQFEPRAWLESIVVDKFQAARQKWVQ
;
A
#
# COMPACT_ATOMS: atom_id res chain seq x y z
N MET A 1 35.76 -22.19 -64.94
CA MET A 1 34.53 -22.67 -64.28
C MET A 1 34.65 -22.95 -62.78
N PRO A 2 35.72 -23.56 -62.22
CA PRO A 2 35.76 -23.89 -60.78
C PRO A 2 35.88 -22.67 -59.83
N VAL A 3 36.53 -21.59 -60.27
CA VAL A 3 36.76 -20.38 -59.45
C VAL A 3 35.46 -19.66 -59.09
N LEU A 4 34.48 -19.64 -59.99
CA LEU A 4 33.19 -18.98 -59.78
C LEU A 4 32.40 -19.62 -58.61
N TRP A 5 32.45 -20.95 -58.52
CA TRP A 5 31.79 -21.71 -57.46
C TRP A 5 32.45 -21.52 -56.10
N MET A 6 33.79 -21.40 -56.06
CA MET A 6 34.51 -21.06 -54.83
C MET A 6 34.09 -19.69 -54.30
N LEU A 7 34.04 -18.68 -55.16
CA LEU A 7 33.64 -17.32 -54.77
C LEU A 7 32.20 -17.26 -54.26
N LEU A 8 31.28 -17.97 -54.92
CA LEU A 8 29.87 -18.06 -54.48
C LEU A 8 29.77 -18.67 -53.08
N SER A 9 30.51 -19.75 -52.80
CA SER A 9 30.47 -20.41 -51.49
C SER A 9 31.01 -19.55 -50.35
N LEU A 10 32.03 -18.72 -50.62
CA LEU A 10 32.63 -17.81 -49.65
C LEU A 10 31.67 -16.67 -49.27
N VAL A 11 30.93 -16.14 -50.26
CA VAL A 11 29.90 -15.12 -50.02
C VAL A 11 28.75 -15.68 -49.20
N VAL A 12 28.31 -16.91 -49.51
CA VAL A 12 27.21 -17.54 -48.77
C VAL A 12 27.58 -17.81 -47.31
N THR A 13 28.78 -18.34 -47.06
CA THR A 13 29.22 -18.63 -45.68
C THR A 13 29.40 -17.37 -44.84
N THR A 14 29.94 -16.30 -45.42
CA THR A 14 30.09 -15.01 -44.72
C THR A 14 28.74 -14.36 -44.40
N LEU A 15 27.75 -14.46 -45.30
CA LEU A 15 26.38 -13.99 -45.03
C LEU A 15 25.70 -14.80 -43.91
N ILE A 16 25.81 -16.13 -43.94
CA ILE A 16 25.24 -16.99 -42.89
C ILE A 16 25.88 -16.70 -41.54
N ALA A 17 27.22 -16.56 -41.50
CA ALA A 17 27.94 -16.22 -40.28
C ALA A 17 27.54 -14.84 -39.75
N GLY A 18 27.34 -13.85 -40.63
CA GLY A 18 26.86 -12.52 -40.27
C GLY A 18 25.46 -12.53 -39.67
N VAL A 19 24.51 -13.24 -40.28
CA VAL A 19 23.14 -13.39 -39.76
C VAL A 19 23.14 -14.13 -38.43
N ALA A 20 23.93 -15.20 -38.30
CA ALA A 20 24.06 -15.94 -37.05
C ALA A 20 24.70 -15.09 -35.93
N TRP A 21 25.69 -14.26 -36.27
CA TRP A 21 26.28 -13.28 -35.35
C TRP A 21 25.23 -12.25 -34.91
N GLN A 22 24.48 -11.70 -35.85
CA GLN A 22 23.42 -10.72 -35.57
C GLN A 22 22.32 -11.30 -34.67
N GLN A 23 21.86 -12.52 -34.94
CA GLN A 23 20.87 -13.19 -34.09
C GLN A 23 21.41 -13.50 -32.70
N ARG A 24 22.68 -13.93 -32.57
CA ARG A 24 23.31 -14.13 -31.26
C ARG A 24 23.39 -12.84 -30.46
N VAL A 25 23.88 -11.75 -31.05
CA VAL A 25 23.99 -10.45 -30.36
C VAL A 25 22.62 -9.98 -29.86
N VAL A 26 21.58 -10.07 -30.69
CA VAL A 26 20.20 -9.70 -30.30
C VAL A 26 19.67 -10.62 -29.19
N TYR A 27 19.92 -11.92 -29.29
CA TYR A 27 19.48 -12.89 -28.29
C TYR A 27 20.16 -12.68 -26.93
N PHE A 28 21.48 -12.45 -26.92
CA PHE A 28 22.23 -12.14 -25.70
C PHE A 28 21.75 -10.84 -25.05
N ALA A 29 21.55 -9.78 -25.85
CA ALA A 29 21.00 -8.52 -25.34
C ALA A 29 19.58 -8.69 -24.75
N SER A 30 18.74 -9.55 -25.35
CA SER A 30 17.40 -9.83 -24.82
C SER A 30 17.42 -10.65 -23.53
N GLN A 31 18.40 -11.54 -23.35
CA GLN A 31 18.56 -12.34 -22.13
C GLN A 31 18.95 -11.47 -20.93
N GLU A 32 19.95 -10.60 -21.10
CA GLU A 32 20.41 -9.70 -20.04
C GLU A 32 19.28 -8.77 -19.55
N GLY A 33 18.49 -8.22 -20.47
CA GLY A 33 17.38 -7.33 -20.14
C GLY A 33 16.28 -7.99 -19.31
N ILE A 34 15.94 -9.25 -19.60
CA ILE A 34 14.89 -9.99 -18.87
C ILE A 34 15.35 -10.31 -17.44
N VAL A 35 16.59 -10.79 -17.28
CA VAL A 35 17.13 -11.15 -15.96
C VAL A 35 17.24 -9.93 -15.05
N VAL A 36 17.70 -8.79 -15.58
CA VAL A 36 17.77 -7.53 -14.82
C VAL A 36 16.36 -7.04 -14.44
N ALA A 37 15.40 -7.11 -15.36
CA ALA A 37 14.02 -6.73 -15.08
C ALA A 37 13.39 -7.61 -13.99
N ASP A 38 13.62 -8.92 -14.01
CA ASP A 38 13.10 -9.84 -13.00
C ASP A 38 13.77 -9.65 -11.64
N LEU A 39 15.08 -9.38 -11.61
CA LEU A 39 15.79 -9.04 -10.38
C LEU A 39 15.23 -7.76 -9.75
N LEU A 40 15.05 -6.70 -10.55
CA LEU A 40 14.47 -5.44 -10.09
C LEU A 40 13.04 -5.62 -9.57
N ARG A 41 12.21 -6.43 -10.26
CA ARG A 41 10.86 -6.78 -9.79
C ARG A 41 10.91 -7.53 -8.46
N ALA A 42 11.78 -8.53 -8.32
CA ALA A 42 11.91 -9.30 -7.09
C ALA A 42 12.38 -8.44 -5.90
N GLN A 43 13.33 -7.52 -6.14
CA GLN A 43 13.78 -6.57 -5.13
C GLN A 43 12.65 -5.60 -4.73
N ALA A 44 11.94 -5.04 -5.71
CA ALA A 44 10.80 -4.16 -5.45
C ALA A 44 9.70 -4.89 -4.64
N HIS A 45 9.35 -6.12 -5.02
CA HIS A 45 8.36 -6.91 -4.31
C HIS A 45 8.78 -7.26 -2.88
N THR A 46 10.06 -7.59 -2.66
CA THR A 46 10.59 -7.87 -1.32
C THR A 46 10.55 -6.61 -0.45
N ALA A 47 10.93 -5.46 -1.00
CA ALA A 47 10.86 -4.18 -0.29
C ALA A 47 9.42 -3.81 0.08
N GLU A 48 8.47 -4.00 -0.84
CA GLU A 48 7.05 -3.75 -0.62
C GLU A 48 6.44 -4.67 0.45
N GLN A 49 6.77 -5.97 0.41
CA GLN A 49 6.36 -6.91 1.45
C GLN A 49 6.94 -6.56 2.82
N SER A 50 8.21 -6.19 2.89
CA SER A 50 8.87 -5.79 4.13
C SER A 50 8.22 -4.54 4.71
N LYS A 51 8.00 -3.49 3.90
CA LYS A 51 7.29 -2.27 4.28
C LYS A 51 5.89 -2.57 4.83
N SER A 52 5.12 -3.38 4.11
CA SER A 52 3.76 -3.75 4.50
C SER A 52 3.74 -4.52 5.83
N SER A 53 4.66 -5.47 6.01
CA SER A 53 4.76 -6.25 7.25
C SER A 53 5.18 -5.40 8.44
N PHE A 54 6.13 -4.48 8.26
CA PHE A 54 6.56 -3.54 9.28
C PHE A 54 5.41 -2.64 9.75
N VAL A 55 4.69 -2.01 8.81
CA VAL A 55 3.56 -1.15 9.14
C VAL A 55 2.45 -1.93 9.84
N ALA A 56 2.16 -3.16 9.41
CA ALA A 56 1.14 -3.99 10.05
C ALA A 56 1.48 -4.31 11.51
N SER A 57 2.72 -4.73 11.77
CA SER A 57 3.20 -5.02 13.13
C SER A 57 3.16 -3.77 14.02
N MET A 58 3.69 -2.65 13.53
CA MET A 58 3.68 -1.38 14.28
C MET A 58 2.26 -0.89 14.54
N SER A 59 1.34 -1.01 13.57
CA SER A 59 -0.06 -0.60 13.76
C SER A 59 -0.74 -1.39 14.88
N HIS A 60 -0.45 -2.69 15.00
CA HIS A 60 -0.99 -3.51 16.07
C HIS A 60 -0.42 -3.12 17.45
N GLU A 61 0.89 -2.89 17.52
CA GLU A 61 1.55 -2.48 18.77
C GLU A 61 1.22 -1.06 19.19
N LEU A 62 0.94 -0.14 18.25
CA LEU A 62 0.47 1.22 18.55
C LEU A 62 -0.99 1.24 18.99
N ARG A 63 -1.83 0.34 18.47
CA ARG A 63 -3.25 0.27 18.85
C ARG A 63 -3.42 -0.08 20.33
N LYS A 64 -2.65 -1.03 20.86
CA LYS A 64 -2.74 -1.48 22.26
C LYS A 64 -2.64 -0.33 23.28
N PRO A 65 -1.58 0.51 23.31
CA PRO A 65 -1.47 1.61 24.26
C PRO A 65 -2.51 2.71 24.01
N ILE A 66 -2.90 3.00 22.75
CA ILE A 66 -3.92 4.02 22.46
C ILE A 66 -5.30 3.60 23.00
N VAL A 67 -5.67 2.32 22.84
CA VAL A 67 -6.90 1.77 23.41
C VAL A 67 -6.85 1.83 24.95
N GLY A 68 -5.69 1.58 25.55
CA GLY A 68 -5.48 1.75 26.99
C GLY A 68 -5.69 3.20 27.45
N ILE A 69 -5.12 4.17 26.74
CA ILE A 69 -5.30 5.61 27.03
C ILE A 69 -6.77 6.01 26.88
N MET A 70 -7.48 5.54 25.85
CA MET A 70 -8.93 5.75 25.72
C MET A 70 -9.70 5.20 26.92
N GLY A 71 -9.40 3.98 27.37
CA GLY A 71 -10.06 3.40 28.54
C GLY A 71 -9.81 4.20 29.82
N LEU A 72 -8.61 4.75 29.99
CA LEU A 72 -8.30 5.65 31.11
C LEU A 72 -9.06 6.97 31.03
N LEU A 73 -9.13 7.57 29.84
CA LEU A 73 -9.91 8.80 29.61
C LEU A 73 -11.41 8.57 29.86
N ASP A 74 -11.92 7.40 29.51
CA ASP A 74 -13.31 7.01 29.76
C ASP A 74 -13.55 6.85 31.27
N ALA A 75 -12.63 6.21 32.00
CA ALA A 75 -12.73 6.09 33.45
C ALA A 75 -12.68 7.45 34.18
N LEU A 76 -11.92 8.42 33.66
CA LEU A 76 -11.85 9.77 34.22
C LEU A 76 -13.19 10.51 34.14
N THR A 77 -14.02 10.22 33.13
CA THR A 77 -15.32 10.90 32.98
C THR A 77 -16.30 10.62 34.13
N ASP A 78 -16.08 9.55 34.91
CA ASP A 78 -16.93 9.18 36.05
C ASP A 78 -16.43 9.76 37.40
N MET A 79 -15.30 10.47 37.44
CA MET A 79 -14.61 10.89 38.67
C MET A 79 -14.96 12.29 39.20
N GLY A 80 -16.08 12.88 38.78
CA GLY A 80 -16.50 14.20 39.30
C GLY A 80 -15.55 15.34 38.91
N LEU A 81 -15.19 15.42 37.63
CA LEU A 81 -14.26 16.41 37.08
C LEU A 81 -14.81 17.84 37.10
N SER A 82 -13.91 18.83 37.22
CA SER A 82 -14.27 20.23 37.00
C SER A 82 -14.59 20.51 35.51
N ALA A 83 -15.27 21.62 35.22
CA ALA A 83 -15.64 21.97 33.85
C ALA A 83 -14.44 22.04 32.88
N THR A 84 -13.30 22.57 33.33
CA THR A 84 -12.07 22.63 32.53
C THR A 84 -11.46 21.25 32.30
N GLN A 85 -11.45 20.39 33.33
CA GLN A 85 -10.96 19.01 33.21
C GLN A 85 -11.83 18.16 32.27
N VAL A 86 -13.14 18.40 32.25
CA VAL A 86 -14.06 17.75 31.29
C VAL A 86 -13.70 18.13 29.86
N GLU A 87 -13.40 19.40 29.59
CA GLU A 87 -12.95 19.85 28.26
C GLU A 87 -11.59 19.22 27.88
N ASP A 88 -10.63 19.18 28.81
CA ASP A 88 -9.33 18.56 28.59
C ASP A 88 -9.44 17.06 28.27
N VAL A 89 -10.26 16.31 29.03
CA VAL A 89 -10.51 14.88 28.80
C VAL A 89 -11.22 14.66 27.47
N ARG A 90 -12.18 15.51 27.11
CA ARG A 90 -12.86 15.45 25.80
C ARG A 90 -11.88 15.69 24.65
N ALA A 91 -11.00 16.68 24.77
CA ALA A 91 -9.98 16.98 23.76
C ALA A 91 -8.97 15.82 23.62
N ALA A 92 -8.50 15.28 24.74
CA ALA A 92 -7.61 14.12 24.75
C ALA A 92 -8.26 12.89 24.10
N ARG A 93 -9.54 12.62 24.40
CA ARG A 93 -10.30 11.50 23.81
C ARG A 93 -10.47 11.66 22.31
N ALA A 94 -10.81 12.86 21.85
CA ALA A 94 -10.89 13.16 20.42
C ALA A 94 -9.53 12.95 19.71
N SER A 95 -8.43 13.34 20.34
CA SER A 95 -7.08 13.14 19.83
C SER A 95 -6.71 11.65 19.74
N ALA A 96 -7.02 10.86 20.77
CA ALA A 96 -6.80 9.42 20.78
C ALA A 96 -7.58 8.72 19.64
N HIS A 97 -8.85 9.06 19.46
CA HIS A 97 -9.65 8.57 18.33
C HIS A 97 -9.05 8.94 16.98
N ASN A 98 -8.65 10.20 16.79
CA ASN A 98 -8.02 10.64 15.55
C ASN A 98 -6.71 9.89 15.28
N THR A 99 -5.94 9.59 16.32
CA THR A 99 -4.70 8.81 16.21
C THR A 99 -4.98 7.37 15.76
N VAL A 100 -6.00 6.71 16.31
CA VAL A 100 -6.43 5.38 15.83
C VAL A 100 -6.83 5.44 14.36
N HIS A 101 -7.60 6.46 13.96
CA HIS A 101 -7.97 6.65 12.56
C HIS A 101 -6.75 6.84 11.65
N LEU A 102 -5.76 7.64 12.06
CA LEU A 102 -4.52 7.83 11.30
C LEU A 102 -3.73 6.52 11.15
N VAL A 103 -3.56 5.76 12.23
CA VAL A 103 -2.89 4.45 12.20
C VAL A 103 -3.61 3.50 11.24
N ASN A 104 -4.93 3.44 11.30
CA ASN A 104 -5.72 2.60 10.37
C ASN A 104 -5.54 3.05 8.91
N ARG A 105 -5.51 4.36 8.63
CA ARG A 105 -5.27 4.87 7.27
C ARG A 105 -3.89 4.49 6.73
N VAL A 106 -2.85 4.54 7.57
CA VAL A 106 -1.50 4.13 7.19
C VAL A 106 -1.43 2.62 6.90
N LEU A 107 -2.14 1.82 7.69
CA LEU A 107 -2.28 0.39 7.46
C LEU A 107 -3.01 0.08 6.14
N ASP A 108 -4.12 0.77 5.88
CA ASP A 108 -4.92 0.57 4.66
C ASP A 108 -4.13 0.95 3.41
N LEU A 109 -3.38 2.06 3.45
CA LEU A 109 -2.46 2.43 2.39
C LEU A 109 -1.40 1.34 2.16
N SER A 110 -0.83 0.79 3.23
CA SER A 110 0.21 -0.25 3.13
C SER A 110 -0.33 -1.58 2.61
N LYS A 111 -1.61 -1.88 2.83
CA LYS A 111 -2.31 -3.03 2.22
C LYS A 111 -2.64 -2.78 0.76
N LEU A 112 -3.03 -1.54 0.42
CA LEU A 112 -3.34 -1.13 -0.95
C LEU A 112 -2.11 -1.23 -1.84
N GLU A 113 -0.97 -0.65 -1.42
CA GLU A 113 0.31 -0.72 -2.12
C GLU A 113 0.69 -2.20 -2.36
N ALA A 114 0.72 -3.01 -1.30
CA ALA A 114 1.06 -4.43 -1.39
C ALA A 114 0.02 -5.32 -2.10
N ARG A 115 -1.05 -4.75 -2.69
CA ARG A 115 -2.16 -5.48 -3.34
C ARG A 115 -2.82 -6.54 -2.44
N LYS A 116 -2.83 -6.30 -1.13
CA LYS A 116 -3.43 -7.17 -0.10
C LYS A 116 -4.82 -6.70 0.36
N MET A 117 -5.39 -5.69 -0.28
CA MET A 117 -6.73 -5.19 0.03
C MET A 117 -7.79 -6.05 -0.67
N GLY A 118 -8.53 -6.83 0.10
CA GLY A 118 -9.67 -7.63 -0.40
C GLY A 118 -10.99 -6.87 -0.25
N LEU A 119 -11.88 -7.02 -1.22
CA LEU A 119 -13.27 -6.55 -1.13
C LEU A 119 -14.18 -7.70 -0.71
N THR A 120 -15.09 -7.43 0.22
CA THR A 120 -16.12 -8.39 0.63
C THR A 120 -17.47 -7.88 0.17
N CYS A 121 -18.17 -8.64 -0.67
CA CYS A 121 -19.54 -8.31 -1.07
C CYS A 121 -20.49 -8.71 0.06
N VAL A 122 -21.24 -7.73 0.56
CA VAL A 122 -22.27 -7.93 1.59
C VAL A 122 -23.58 -7.34 1.11
N GLN A 123 -24.71 -7.96 1.47
CA GLN A 123 -26.02 -7.34 1.25
C GLN A 123 -26.17 -6.19 2.24
N PHE A 124 -26.51 -5.01 1.74
CA PHE A 124 -26.79 -3.83 2.56
C PHE A 124 -27.99 -3.06 1.99
N GLU A 125 -28.71 -2.36 2.86
CA GLU A 125 -29.86 -1.54 2.51
C GLU A 125 -29.37 -0.09 2.26
N PRO A 126 -29.45 0.44 1.02
CA PRO A 126 -28.83 1.72 0.68
C PRO A 126 -29.36 2.91 1.49
N ARG A 127 -30.64 2.93 1.86
CA ARG A 127 -31.23 4.02 2.65
C ARG A 127 -30.65 4.03 4.06
N ALA A 128 -30.69 2.92 4.77
CA ALA A 128 -30.13 2.78 6.12
C ALA A 128 -28.63 3.10 6.14
N TRP A 129 -27.89 2.69 5.11
CA TRP A 129 -26.47 3.03 4.99
C TRP A 129 -26.26 4.53 4.82
N LEU A 130 -27.02 5.20 3.94
CA LEU A 130 -26.95 6.66 3.77
C LEU A 130 -27.37 7.41 5.03
N GLU A 131 -28.43 6.99 5.71
CA GLU A 131 -28.89 7.57 6.97
C GLU A 131 -27.81 7.46 8.05
N SER A 132 -27.09 6.34 8.12
CA SER A 132 -25.97 6.19 9.07
C SER A 132 -24.85 7.22 8.84
N ILE A 133 -24.54 7.55 7.57
CA ILE A 133 -23.50 8.54 7.21
C ILE A 133 -23.96 9.96 7.58
N VAL A 134 -25.23 10.27 7.32
CA VAL A 134 -25.81 11.57 7.62
C VAL A 134 -25.81 11.80 9.13
N VAL A 135 -26.25 10.83 9.94
CA VAL A 135 -26.27 10.97 11.41
C VAL A 135 -24.86 11.22 11.97
N ASP A 136 -23.86 10.44 11.53
CA ASP A 136 -22.49 10.52 12.03
C ASP A 136 -21.82 11.86 11.66
N LYS A 137 -21.96 12.31 10.41
CA LYS A 137 -21.36 13.58 9.93
C LYS A 137 -22.09 14.82 10.46
N PHE A 138 -23.41 14.77 10.64
CA PHE A 138 -24.17 15.93 11.13
C PHE A 138 -23.99 16.19 12.63
N GLN A 139 -23.73 15.15 13.45
CA GLN A 139 -23.37 15.36 14.85
C GLN A 139 -22.00 16.04 15.00
N ALA A 140 -21.01 15.64 14.19
CA ALA A 140 -19.70 16.28 14.14
C ALA A 140 -19.75 17.72 13.61
N ALA A 141 -20.63 18.01 12.64
CA ALA A 141 -20.83 19.36 12.11
C ALA A 141 -21.43 20.31 13.15
N ARG A 142 -22.40 19.86 13.97
CA ARG A 142 -23.00 20.71 15.02
C ARG A 142 -22.02 21.10 16.12
N GLN A 143 -21.04 20.26 16.45
CA GLN A 143 -20.02 20.61 17.45
C GLN A 143 -19.01 21.64 16.95
N LYS A 144 -18.79 21.73 15.63
CA LYS A 144 -17.82 22.67 15.01
C LYS A 144 -18.37 24.06 14.75
N TRP A 145 -19.69 24.23 14.67
CA TRP A 145 -20.35 25.51 14.33
C TRP A 145 -20.96 26.23 15.54
N VAL A 146 -20.69 25.75 16.77
CA VAL A 146 -21.13 26.36 18.03
C VAL A 146 -19.94 26.97 18.81
N GLN A 147 -18.77 27.09 18.17
CA GLN A 147 -17.65 27.93 18.64
C GLN A 147 -17.36 29.05 17.65
#